data_AF-A0A0Q9YLU1-F1
#
_entry.id   AF-A0A0Q9YLU1-F1
#
_cell.length_a   1.000
_cell.length_b   1.000
_cell.length_c   1.000
_cell.angle_alpha   90.00
_cell.angle_beta   90.00
_cell.angle_gamma   90.00
#
_symmetry.space_group_name_H-M   'P 1'
#
loop_
_entity.id
_entity.type
_entity.pdbx_description
1 polymer ?
#
loop_
_entity_poly.entity_id
_entity_poly.type
_entity_poly.pdbx_seq_one_letter_code
_entity_poly.pdbx_strand_id
1 'polypeptide(L)'
;MIKKKRFSFYHMASLGTILFEIAFFGSLWVASTDWTLTQLISQIESFWMFFAIGNFFLFLAFLIYVIIYKFQKVNKTLNETVEQNKINSEAVWQLLEELSKLSEGDLTIYLSEGNDLTGAIAKTVNYALKALRELVLTIYHATENVNQQTVIAQKVIELNALKSELQRKENYSAMQAINRIIKSINVVSEGALKSKEVADNSVDIAKSGATIVQNSVQSMEKIKEHIQETQSQIKKLGLSTQVIGDTISLIDDITEQTNILAINAAIQAAMAGEAGRGFAVVAEEVQRLAERSNHATRQIKAIVNTIKEDTYESIRLMDQSNLEVGQGVRLAHDAGLALEKIENVSVELFKLIEGISLEAKDQAKTSETIADNMNRIDTNADEVHSGTQKTQETIERLIELAADLNKSIAGFKLPAQRVEAPFSSLTRKAVGSE
;
A
#
# COMPACT_ATOMS: atom_id res chain seq x y z
N MET A 1 -10.67 75.91 56.78
CA MET A 1 -11.32 75.35 57.99
C MET A 1 -10.19 74.95 58.95
N ILE A 2 -9.73 75.87 59.83
CA ILE A 2 -10.04 75.92 61.29
C ILE A 2 -9.30 74.76 62.01
N LYS A 3 -8.35 74.90 62.94
CA LYS A 3 -7.97 75.87 64.02
C LYS A 3 -6.51 75.51 64.40
N LYS A 4 -5.53 76.39 64.63
CA LYS A 4 -5.40 77.56 65.53
C LYS A 4 -5.58 77.24 67.05
N LYS A 5 -4.44 77.11 67.75
CA LYS A 5 -4.18 77.40 69.19
C LYS A 5 -2.65 77.56 69.29
N ARG A 6 -2.02 78.74 69.36
CA ARG A 6 -2.18 80.00 70.13
C ARG A 6 -1.84 79.85 71.61
N PHE A 7 -0.96 80.76 72.08
CA PHE A 7 -0.57 81.13 73.45
C PHE A 7 0.43 80.21 74.18
N SER A 8 1.47 80.69 74.88
CA SER A 8 1.76 82.04 75.38
C SER A 8 3.27 82.28 75.52
N PHE A 9 3.73 83.37 74.92
CA PHE A 9 4.89 84.18 75.33
C PHE A 9 4.49 84.94 76.63
N TYR A 10 5.45 85.38 77.46
CA TYR A 10 5.33 86.17 78.71
C TYR A 10 5.18 85.42 80.05
N HIS A 11 6.32 85.23 80.75
CA HIS A 11 6.62 85.48 82.18
C HIS A 11 7.82 84.60 82.56
N MET A 12 9.06 85.09 82.49
CA MET A 12 9.71 85.77 83.62
C MET A 12 10.84 86.67 83.12
N ALA A 13 10.46 87.73 82.39
CA ALA A 13 11.29 88.92 82.18
C ALA A 13 11.07 89.94 83.31
N SER A 14 10.96 89.48 84.57
CA SER A 14 10.60 90.32 85.72
C SER A 14 11.44 90.08 86.98
N LEU A 15 12.58 89.40 86.89
CA LEU A 15 13.57 89.39 87.99
C LEU A 15 14.77 90.31 87.72
N GLY A 16 15.03 90.66 86.45
CA GLY A 16 16.09 91.59 86.05
C GLY A 16 15.82 93.06 86.36
N THR A 17 14.58 93.42 86.71
CA THR A 17 14.16 94.80 87.02
C THR A 17 13.98 95.08 88.51
N ILE A 18 13.96 94.06 89.38
CA ILE A 18 13.93 94.23 90.85
C ILE A 18 15.36 94.31 91.43
N LEU A 19 16.37 93.80 90.71
CA LEU A 19 17.78 93.87 91.11
C LEU A 19 18.50 95.17 90.69
N PHE A 20 17.87 96.02 89.87
CA PHE A 20 18.45 97.29 89.41
C PHE A 20 17.97 98.53 90.20
N GLU A 21 16.88 98.43 90.98
CA GLU A 21 16.37 99.55 91.81
C GLU A 21 16.91 99.58 93.25
N ILE A 22 17.48 98.48 93.77
CA ILE A 22 18.05 98.45 95.14
C ILE A 22 19.51 98.98 95.16
N ALA A 23 20.17 99.09 94.00
CA ALA A 23 21.56 99.57 93.90
C ALA A 23 21.70 101.10 93.73
N PHE A 24 20.60 101.87 93.63
CA PHE A 24 20.64 103.32 93.36
C PHE A 24 20.31 104.21 94.57
N PHE A 25 19.78 103.66 95.68
CA PHE A 25 19.52 104.41 96.93
C PHE A 25 20.64 104.31 97.98
N GLY A 26 21.87 103.98 97.54
CA GLY A 26 23.06 103.88 98.38
C GLY A 26 23.94 105.14 98.46
N SER A 27 23.46 106.33 98.05
CA SER A 27 24.34 107.50 98.01
C SER A 27 23.64 108.85 98.20
N LEU A 28 23.09 109.11 99.38
CA LEU A 28 23.09 110.47 99.95
C LEU A 28 22.68 110.42 101.43
N TRP A 29 23.40 111.16 102.27
CA TRP A 29 23.19 111.33 103.72
C TRP A 29 23.84 110.31 104.67
N VAL A 30 25.14 110.09 104.42
CA VAL A 30 26.16 110.10 105.46
C VAL A 30 26.34 111.56 105.91
N ALA A 31 25.86 111.92 107.10
CA ALA A 31 26.38 113.04 107.91
C ALA A 31 25.60 113.16 109.23
N SER A 32 26.00 112.38 110.24
CA SER A 32 26.24 112.83 111.62
C SER A 32 26.13 111.67 112.59
N THR A 33 27.27 111.06 112.88
CA THR A 33 27.78 110.55 114.16
C THR A 33 28.56 109.25 113.92
N ASP A 34 29.84 109.35 114.23
CA ASP A 34 30.89 108.37 114.01
C ASP A 34 30.55 106.96 114.53
N TRP A 35 30.88 105.92 113.74
CA TRP A 35 31.48 104.66 114.18
C TRP A 35 32.05 103.90 112.96
N THR A 36 33.20 103.25 113.15
CA THR A 36 34.24 102.93 112.15
C THR A 36 33.91 101.79 111.16
N LEU A 37 34.18 102.02 109.86
CA LEU A 37 33.86 101.26 108.64
C LEU A 37 34.43 99.82 108.51
N THR A 38 35.19 99.32 109.49
CA THR A 38 35.98 98.07 109.38
C THR A 38 35.26 96.81 109.86
N GLN A 39 34.08 96.91 110.49
CA GLN A 39 33.31 95.73 110.94
C GLN A 39 32.18 95.28 110.00
N LEU A 40 31.82 96.07 108.97
CA LEU A 40 30.67 95.78 108.11
C LEU A 40 31.05 94.97 106.83
N ILE A 41 32.32 94.98 106.43
CA ILE A 41 32.80 94.28 105.22
C ILE A 41 33.00 92.77 105.48
N SER A 42 33.26 92.35 106.72
CA SER A 42 33.45 90.93 107.07
C SER A 42 32.16 90.08 107.13
N GLN A 43 30.97 90.69 107.29
CA GLN A 43 29.71 89.94 107.33
C GLN A 43 29.10 89.68 105.94
N ILE A 44 29.51 90.42 104.90
CA ILE A 44 28.95 90.29 103.54
C ILE A 44 29.66 89.17 102.75
N GLU A 45 30.96 88.95 102.95
CA GLU A 45 31.69 87.87 102.22
C GLU A 45 31.27 86.45 102.65
N SER A 46 30.93 86.24 103.92
CA SER A 46 30.46 84.93 104.39
C SER A 46 29.09 84.58 103.81
N PHE A 47 28.19 85.56 103.65
CA PHE A 47 26.85 85.33 103.10
C PHE A 47 26.87 84.91 101.62
N TRP A 48 27.70 85.54 100.79
CA TRP A 48 27.85 85.15 99.38
C TRP A 48 28.50 83.78 99.21
N MET A 49 29.43 83.39 100.09
CA MET A 49 30.05 82.07 100.06
C MET A 49 29.04 80.95 100.37
N PHE A 50 28.17 81.12 101.38
CA PHE A 50 27.10 80.16 101.67
C PHE A 50 26.03 80.10 100.57
N PHE A 51 25.69 81.23 99.94
CA PHE A 51 24.71 81.28 98.84
C PHE A 51 25.24 80.60 97.55
N ALA A 52 26.53 80.75 97.24
CA ALA A 52 27.18 80.07 96.13
C ALA A 52 27.27 78.55 96.36
N ILE A 53 27.58 78.11 97.58
CA ILE A 53 27.62 76.69 97.95
C ILE A 53 26.22 76.06 97.86
N GLY A 54 25.17 76.75 98.33
CA GLY A 54 23.79 76.26 98.24
C GLY A 54 23.29 76.09 96.80
N ASN A 55 23.59 77.05 95.93
CA ASN A 55 23.25 76.95 94.50
C ASN A 55 24.06 75.88 93.79
N PHE A 56 25.33 75.67 94.17
CA PHE A 56 26.14 74.56 93.66
C PHE A 56 25.52 73.20 94.04
N PHE A 57 25.04 73.03 95.27
CA PHE A 57 24.36 71.80 95.70
C PHE A 57 22.99 71.61 95.01
N LEU A 58 22.21 72.67 94.78
CA LEU A 58 20.95 72.58 94.03
C LEU A 58 21.19 72.25 92.56
N PHE A 59 22.20 72.85 91.94
CA PHE A 59 22.61 72.54 90.57
C PHE A 59 23.13 71.09 90.46
N LEU A 60 23.90 70.64 91.45
CA LEU A 60 24.40 69.27 91.52
C LEU A 60 23.25 68.27 91.71
N ALA A 61 22.27 68.57 92.57
CA ALA A 61 21.07 67.76 92.76
C ALA A 61 20.21 67.70 91.49
N PHE A 62 20.07 68.82 90.77
CA PHE A 62 19.38 68.88 89.49
C PHE A 62 20.12 68.08 88.40
N LEU A 63 21.45 68.17 88.35
CA LEU A 63 22.28 67.40 87.43
C LEU A 63 22.15 65.89 87.71
N ILE A 64 22.21 65.49 88.98
CA ILE A 64 22.00 64.10 89.41
C ILE A 64 20.59 63.63 89.03
N TYR A 65 19.56 64.45 89.24
CA TYR A 65 18.19 64.13 88.84
C TYR A 65 18.06 63.93 87.33
N VAL A 66 18.66 64.79 86.51
CA VAL A 66 18.65 64.65 85.04
C VAL A 66 19.41 63.40 84.59
N ILE A 67 20.54 63.09 85.22
CA ILE A 67 21.30 61.86 84.97
C ILE A 67 20.45 60.64 85.29
N ILE A 68 19.80 60.60 86.46
CA ILE A 68 18.92 59.49 86.86
C ILE A 68 17.72 59.37 85.92
N TYR A 69 17.07 60.48 85.55
CA TYR A 69 15.94 60.48 84.62
C TYR A 69 16.33 59.97 83.23
N LYS A 70 17.47 60.44 82.69
CA LYS A 70 18.00 59.94 81.42
C LYS A 70 18.42 58.48 81.52
N PHE A 71 19.06 58.07 82.62
CA PHE A 71 19.46 56.69 82.87
C PHE A 71 18.25 55.75 82.97
N GLN A 72 17.17 56.16 83.65
CA GLN A 72 15.91 55.42 83.70
C GLN A 72 15.23 55.34 82.34
N LYS A 73 15.18 56.44 81.58
CA LYS A 73 14.59 56.44 80.23
C LYS A 73 15.40 55.58 79.25
N VAL A 74 16.72 55.68 79.29
CA VAL A 74 17.63 54.85 78.50
C VAL A 74 17.51 53.40 78.90
N ASN A 75 17.48 53.06 80.20
CA ASN A 75 17.27 51.68 80.65
C ASN A 75 15.90 51.15 80.27
N LYS A 76 14.85 51.98 80.30
CA LYS A 76 13.52 51.56 79.84
C LYS A 76 13.51 51.25 78.34
N THR A 77 14.03 52.15 77.51
CA THR A 77 14.14 51.92 76.06
C THR A 77 15.10 50.79 75.72
N LEU A 78 16.19 50.63 76.48
CA LEU A 78 17.14 49.52 76.33
C LEU A 78 16.49 48.19 76.70
N ASN A 79 15.73 48.12 77.79
CA ASN A 79 14.99 46.91 78.17
C ASN A 79 13.89 46.58 77.15
N GLU A 80 13.15 47.58 76.64
CA GLU A 80 12.18 47.38 75.55
C GLU A 80 12.87 46.90 74.26
N THR A 81 14.07 47.41 73.94
CA THR A 81 14.85 46.98 72.76
C THR A 81 15.47 45.60 72.96
N VAL A 82 15.95 45.28 74.16
CA VAL A 82 16.50 43.97 74.53
C VAL A 82 15.40 42.91 74.52
N GLU A 83 14.22 43.23 75.04
CA GLU A 83 13.07 42.32 75.00
C GLU A 83 12.56 42.12 73.57
N GLN A 84 12.46 43.18 72.77
CA GLN A 84 12.11 43.06 71.35
C GLN A 84 13.17 42.27 70.58
N ASN A 85 14.47 42.49 70.86
CA ASN A 85 15.55 41.72 70.26
C ASN A 85 15.55 40.26 70.71
N LYS A 86 15.16 39.98 71.96
CA LYS A 86 15.03 38.61 72.48
C LYS A 86 13.87 37.89 71.81
N ILE A 87 12.69 38.52 71.75
CA ILE A 87 11.53 37.99 71.02
C ILE A 87 11.86 37.79 69.54
N ASN A 88 12.53 38.76 68.90
CA ASN A 88 12.97 38.63 67.50
C ASN A 88 14.02 37.52 67.33
N SER A 89 14.96 37.35 68.27
CA SER A 89 15.97 36.29 68.23
C SER A 89 15.34 34.91 68.44
N GLU A 90 14.38 34.79 69.36
CA GLU A 90 13.61 33.57 69.59
C GLU A 90 12.75 33.20 68.38
N ALA A 91 12.08 34.17 67.75
CA ALA A 91 11.32 33.97 66.52
C ALA A 91 12.23 33.55 65.33
N VAL A 92 13.44 34.10 65.24
CA VAL A 92 14.44 33.68 64.24
C VAL A 92 14.91 32.25 64.50
N TRP A 93 15.14 31.86 65.76
CA TRP A 93 15.51 30.47 66.11
C TRP A 93 14.41 29.47 65.77
N GLN A 94 13.15 29.80 66.06
CA GLN A 94 12.00 28.97 65.68
C GLN A 94 11.88 28.83 64.15
N LEU A 95 12.05 29.94 63.42
CA LEU A 95 12.06 29.91 61.96
C LEU A 95 13.21 29.07 61.39
N LEU A 96 14.41 29.14 61.99
CA LEU A 96 15.55 28.29 61.60
C LEU A 96 15.31 26.81 61.90
N GLU A 97 14.68 26.48 63.03
CA GLU A 97 14.32 25.12 63.40
C GLU A 97 13.26 24.54 62.45
N GLU A 98 12.23 25.31 62.10
CA GLU A 98 11.23 24.93 61.10
C GLU A 98 11.84 24.78 59.70
N LEU A 99 12.79 25.65 59.33
CA LEU A 99 13.55 25.56 58.08
C LEU A 99 14.53 24.37 58.06
N SER A 100 14.99 23.87 59.20
CA SER A 100 15.87 22.70 59.25
C SER A 100 15.18 21.48 58.62
N LYS A 101 13.86 21.35 58.81
CA LYS A 101 13.07 20.26 58.20
C LYS A 101 13.00 20.36 56.67
N LEU A 102 13.10 21.57 56.11
CA LEU A 102 13.20 21.78 54.66
C LEU A 102 14.50 21.21 54.10
N SER A 103 15.60 21.28 54.84
CA SER A 103 16.89 20.72 54.43
C SER A 103 16.87 19.19 54.32
N GLU A 104 15.96 18.54 55.04
CA GLU A 104 15.68 17.09 54.94
C GLU A 104 14.68 16.75 53.83
N GLY A 105 14.29 17.73 53.00
CA GLY A 105 13.33 17.55 51.93
C GLY A 105 11.86 17.58 52.38
N ASP A 106 11.56 17.94 53.62
CA ASP A 106 10.17 18.01 54.09
C ASP A 106 9.48 19.27 53.56
N LEU A 107 8.80 19.13 52.41
CA LEU A 107 7.98 20.18 51.84
C LEU A 107 6.59 20.23 52.47
N THR A 108 6.26 19.46 53.52
CA THR A 108 4.93 19.53 54.16
C THR A 108 4.80 20.71 55.14
N ILE A 109 5.93 21.31 55.52
CA ILE A 109 6.00 22.38 56.52
C ILE A 109 5.26 23.66 56.09
N TYR A 110 4.68 24.37 57.05
CA TYR A 110 4.06 25.68 56.83
C TYR A 110 4.53 26.62 57.94
N LEU A 111 5.24 27.68 57.56
CA LEU A 111 5.77 28.65 58.52
C LEU A 111 4.66 29.61 58.96
N SER A 112 4.57 29.90 60.25
CA SER A 112 3.55 30.79 60.80
C SER A 112 3.77 32.26 60.35
N GLU A 113 2.74 32.88 59.78
CA GLU A 113 2.79 34.26 59.29
C GLU A 113 2.45 35.25 60.41
N GLY A 114 3.44 35.60 61.23
CA GLY A 114 3.33 36.67 62.23
C GLY A 114 3.23 38.08 61.61
N ASN A 115 2.86 39.06 62.43
CA ASN A 115 2.83 40.49 62.03
C ASN A 115 4.20 41.20 62.18
N ASP A 116 5.27 40.43 62.40
CA ASP A 116 6.63 40.90 62.67
C ASP A 116 7.58 40.69 61.46
N LEU A 117 8.85 41.07 61.63
CA LEU A 117 9.88 40.93 60.57
C LEU A 117 10.06 39.48 60.12
N THR A 118 9.94 38.51 61.05
CA THR A 118 10.01 37.08 60.78
C THR A 118 8.80 36.58 59.98
N GLY A 119 7.61 37.13 60.18
CA GLY A 119 6.42 36.80 59.39
C GLY A 119 6.52 37.15 57.90
N ALA A 120 7.19 38.26 57.54
CA ALA A 120 7.44 38.60 56.14
C ALA A 120 8.41 37.60 55.44
N ILE A 121 9.40 37.10 56.19
CA ILE A 121 10.32 36.04 55.73
C ILE A 121 9.56 34.72 55.59
N ALA A 122 8.78 34.34 56.60
CA ALA A 122 7.94 33.14 56.59
C ALA A 122 7.00 33.12 55.38
N LYS A 123 6.36 34.24 55.05
CA LYS A 123 5.51 34.38 53.86
C LYS A 123 6.27 34.15 52.55
N THR A 124 7.47 34.73 52.41
CA THR A 124 8.30 34.56 51.20
C THR A 124 8.77 33.11 51.05
N VAL A 125 9.16 32.48 52.16
CA VAL A 125 9.52 31.06 52.18
C VAL A 125 8.30 30.18 51.87
N ASN A 126 7.13 30.47 52.42
CA ASN A 126 5.88 29.74 52.10
C ASN A 126 5.55 29.83 50.60
N TYR A 127 5.76 30.98 49.95
CA TYR A 127 5.64 31.09 48.48
C TYR A 127 6.67 30.22 47.74
N ALA A 128 7.93 30.21 48.18
CA ALA A 128 8.96 29.36 47.59
C ALA A 128 8.65 27.86 47.80
N LEU A 129 8.20 27.47 48.99
CA LEU A 129 7.73 26.12 49.32
C LEU A 129 6.56 25.70 48.43
N LYS A 130 5.59 26.59 48.19
CA LYS A 130 4.49 26.33 47.25
C LYS A 130 5.00 26.10 45.83
N ALA A 131 5.89 26.95 45.33
CA ALA A 131 6.47 26.79 43.99
C ALA A 131 7.30 25.49 43.87
N LEU A 132 8.06 25.12 44.91
CA LEU A 132 8.80 23.86 44.95
C LEU A 132 7.88 22.64 44.99
N ARG A 133 6.78 22.68 45.76
CA ARG A 133 5.75 21.62 45.75
C ARG A 133 5.16 21.43 44.36
N GLU A 134 4.75 22.53 43.71
CA GLU A 134 4.18 22.51 42.36
C GLU A 134 5.19 21.97 41.34
N LEU A 135 6.47 22.33 41.46
CA LEU A 135 7.55 21.80 40.62
C LEU A 135 7.73 20.29 40.82
N VAL A 136 7.86 19.82 42.07
CA VAL A 136 8.04 18.39 42.38
C VAL A 136 6.83 17.57 41.93
N LEU A 137 5.60 18.07 42.12
CA LEU A 137 4.38 17.44 41.59
C LEU A 137 4.37 17.38 40.06
N THR A 138 4.80 18.45 39.40
CA THR A 138 4.89 18.49 37.94
C THR A 138 5.92 17.46 37.43
N ILE A 139 7.08 17.36 38.07
CA ILE A 139 8.11 16.36 37.73
C ILE A 139 7.60 14.94 37.98
N TYR A 140 6.89 14.72 39.09
CA TYR A 140 6.27 13.43 39.40
C TYR A 140 5.28 12.99 38.31
N HIS A 141 4.34 13.87 37.94
CA HIS A 141 3.36 13.58 36.89
C HIS A 141 4.01 13.41 35.51
N ALA A 142 5.02 14.21 35.18
CA ALA A 142 5.77 14.06 33.94
C ALA A 142 6.52 12.71 33.88
N THR A 143 7.14 12.31 34.98
CA THR A 143 7.88 11.03 35.09
C THR A 143 6.93 9.83 34.97
N GLU A 144 5.78 9.87 35.64
CA GLU A 144 4.75 8.83 35.51
C GLU A 144 4.21 8.74 34.08
N ASN A 145 3.98 9.89 33.43
CA ASN A 145 3.56 9.92 32.03
C ASN A 145 4.61 9.27 31.11
N VAL A 146 5.90 9.63 31.27
CA VAL A 146 7.00 9.02 30.49
C VAL A 146 7.05 7.51 30.71
N ASN A 147 6.88 7.04 31.94
CA ASN A 147 6.89 5.60 32.25
C ASN A 147 5.71 4.88 31.55
N GLN A 148 4.51 5.46 31.59
CA GLN A 148 3.36 4.90 30.88
C GLN A 148 3.54 4.87 29.36
N GLN A 149 4.05 5.96 28.76
CA GLN A 149 4.33 6.01 27.32
C GLN A 149 5.39 5.00 26.90
N THR A 150 6.38 4.76 27.75
CA THR A 150 7.43 3.78 27.54
C THR A 150 6.88 2.36 27.46
N VAL A 151 5.96 1.97 28.36
CA VAL A 151 5.31 0.65 28.31
C VAL A 151 4.52 0.46 27.02
N ILE A 152 3.81 1.50 26.57
CA ILE A 152 3.09 1.48 25.29
C ILE A 152 4.08 1.32 24.13
N ALA A 153 5.19 2.07 24.14
CA ALA A 153 6.21 2.02 23.10
C ALA A 153 6.88 0.64 23.01
N GLN A 154 7.17 -0.03 24.13
CA GLN A 154 7.69 -1.41 24.15
C GLN A 154 6.74 -2.39 23.44
N LYS A 155 5.43 -2.27 23.69
CA LYS A 155 4.44 -3.11 23.00
C LYS A 155 4.40 -2.85 21.50
N VAL A 156 4.56 -1.59 21.07
CA VAL A 156 4.63 -1.24 19.64
C VAL A 156 5.90 -1.81 19.00
N ILE A 157 7.04 -1.78 19.69
CA ILE A 157 8.31 -2.38 19.23
C ILE A 157 8.14 -3.88 18.99
N GLU A 158 7.59 -4.62 19.96
CA GLU A 158 7.37 -6.06 19.84
C GLU A 158 6.44 -6.39 18.66
N LEU A 159 5.35 -5.63 18.52
CA LEU A 159 4.40 -5.81 17.42
C LEU A 159 5.03 -5.49 16.05
N ASN A 160 5.85 -4.45 15.96
CA ASN A 160 6.55 -4.09 14.72
C ASN A 160 7.60 -5.15 14.35
N ALA A 161 8.33 -5.69 15.32
CA ALA A 161 9.29 -6.76 15.08
C ALA A 161 8.59 -8.03 14.54
N LEU A 162 7.46 -8.42 15.15
CA LEU A 162 6.66 -9.55 14.67
C LEU A 162 6.11 -9.31 13.26
N LYS A 163 5.53 -8.13 13.00
CA LYS A 163 5.01 -7.79 11.67
C LYS A 163 6.08 -7.76 10.60
N SER A 164 7.26 -7.22 10.92
CA SER A 164 8.41 -7.20 10.02
C SER A 164 8.85 -8.61 9.64
N GLU A 165 8.87 -9.54 10.60
CA GLU A 165 9.22 -10.94 10.34
C GLU A 165 8.19 -11.65 9.46
N LEU A 166 6.90 -11.47 9.76
CA LEU A 166 5.82 -12.00 8.94
C LEU A 166 5.88 -11.46 7.50
N GLN A 167 6.12 -10.16 7.35
CA GLN A 167 6.26 -9.51 6.05
C GLN A 167 7.42 -10.10 5.24
N ARG A 168 8.59 -10.36 5.85
CA ARG A 168 9.71 -11.04 5.16
C ARG A 168 9.33 -12.43 4.68
N LYS A 169 8.62 -13.21 5.49
CA LYS A 169 8.17 -14.56 5.12
C LYS A 169 7.16 -14.53 3.96
N GLU A 170 6.20 -13.62 4.00
CA GLU A 170 5.24 -13.40 2.92
C GLU A 170 5.95 -12.95 1.64
N ASN A 171 6.89 -12.01 1.75
CA ASN A 171 7.69 -11.51 0.64
C ASN A 171 8.51 -12.64 -0.02
N TYR A 172 9.18 -13.47 0.77
CA TYR A 172 9.90 -14.64 0.27
C TYR A 172 8.98 -15.60 -0.50
N SER A 173 7.77 -15.82 0.02
CA SER A 173 6.78 -16.69 -0.62
C SER A 173 6.28 -16.09 -1.94
N ALA A 174 6.07 -14.77 -1.99
CA ALA A 174 5.74 -14.04 -3.21
C ALA A 174 6.86 -14.12 -4.25
N MET A 175 8.12 -13.95 -3.85
CA MET A 175 9.29 -14.10 -4.72
C MET A 175 9.38 -15.51 -5.32
N GLN A 176 9.07 -16.56 -4.56
CA GLN A 176 9.00 -17.91 -5.12
C GLN A 176 7.89 -18.06 -6.16
N ALA A 177 6.72 -17.48 -5.92
CA ALA A 177 5.62 -17.49 -6.88
C ALA A 177 6.00 -16.76 -8.17
N ILE A 178 6.65 -15.60 -8.07
CA ILE A 178 7.16 -14.84 -9.24
C ILE A 178 8.18 -15.67 -10.03
N ASN A 179 9.10 -16.35 -9.36
CA ASN A 179 10.05 -17.24 -10.04
C ASN A 179 9.35 -18.39 -10.79
N ARG A 180 8.25 -18.93 -10.25
CA ARG A 180 7.43 -19.94 -10.95
C ARG A 180 6.73 -19.33 -12.16
N ILE A 181 6.22 -18.11 -12.04
CA ILE A 181 5.59 -17.37 -13.15
C ILE A 181 6.61 -17.16 -14.28
N ILE A 182 7.82 -16.68 -13.98
CA ILE A 182 8.89 -16.48 -14.99
C ILE A 182 9.21 -17.80 -15.71
N LYS A 183 9.33 -18.91 -14.98
CA LYS A 183 9.52 -20.23 -15.60
C LYS A 183 8.35 -20.63 -16.50
N SER A 184 7.11 -20.38 -16.06
CA SER A 184 5.91 -20.66 -16.85
C SER A 184 5.86 -19.82 -18.13
N ILE A 185 6.24 -18.54 -18.05
CA ILE A 185 6.31 -17.64 -19.21
C ILE A 185 7.31 -18.17 -20.24
N ASN A 186 8.48 -18.65 -19.80
CA ASN A 186 9.47 -19.25 -20.71
C ASN A 186 8.90 -20.49 -21.43
N VAL A 187 8.19 -21.36 -20.72
CA VAL A 187 7.53 -22.54 -21.30
C VAL A 187 6.45 -22.13 -22.31
N VAL A 188 5.64 -21.10 -21.99
CA VAL A 188 4.64 -20.56 -22.93
C VAL A 188 5.30 -19.98 -24.17
N SER A 189 6.40 -19.23 -24.02
CA SER A 189 7.14 -18.66 -25.14
C SER A 189 7.75 -19.74 -26.04
N GLU A 190 8.34 -20.79 -25.45
CA GLU A 190 8.87 -21.94 -26.21
C GLU A 190 7.74 -22.70 -26.92
N GLY A 191 6.61 -22.91 -26.23
CA GLY A 191 5.41 -23.50 -26.81
C GLY A 191 4.87 -22.71 -27.99
N ALA A 192 4.83 -21.37 -27.89
CA ALA A 192 4.44 -20.49 -28.98
C ALA A 192 5.36 -20.63 -30.20
N LEU A 193 6.69 -20.64 -30.00
CA LEU A 193 7.65 -20.82 -31.10
C LEU A 193 7.46 -22.18 -31.80
N LYS A 194 7.26 -23.24 -31.03
CA LYS A 194 6.99 -24.58 -31.59
C LYS A 194 5.65 -24.64 -32.32
N SER A 195 4.60 -24.02 -31.78
CA SER A 195 3.30 -23.92 -32.45
C SER A 195 3.40 -23.14 -33.76
N LYS A 196 4.25 -22.11 -33.82
CA LYS A 196 4.49 -21.33 -35.05
C LYS A 196 5.09 -22.22 -36.14
N GLU A 197 6.10 -23.01 -35.80
CA GLU A 197 6.71 -23.98 -36.72
C GLU A 197 5.70 -25.01 -37.24
N VAL A 198 4.86 -25.55 -36.35
CA VAL A 198 3.80 -26.50 -36.73
C VAL A 198 2.76 -25.85 -37.65
N ALA A 199 2.37 -24.60 -37.39
CA ALA A 199 1.43 -23.85 -38.23
C ALA A 199 2.04 -23.59 -39.63
N ASP A 200 3.31 -23.21 -39.71
CA ASP A 200 4.02 -22.96 -40.97
C ASP A 200 4.10 -24.25 -41.82
N ASN A 201 4.49 -25.36 -41.19
CA ASN A 201 4.50 -26.67 -41.85
C ASN A 201 3.09 -27.11 -42.30
N SER A 202 2.06 -26.77 -41.53
CA SER A 202 0.67 -27.06 -41.92
C SER A 202 0.25 -26.30 -43.18
N VAL A 203 0.69 -25.04 -43.34
CA VAL A 203 0.48 -24.25 -44.57
C VAL A 203 1.16 -24.92 -45.76
N ASP A 204 2.42 -25.34 -45.61
CA ASP A 204 3.17 -25.99 -46.69
C ASP A 204 2.53 -27.32 -47.11
N ILE A 205 2.11 -28.14 -46.14
CA ILE A 205 1.40 -29.40 -46.41
C ILE A 205 0.06 -29.13 -47.09
N ALA A 206 -0.71 -28.13 -46.66
CA ALA A 206 -1.98 -27.78 -47.26
C ALA A 206 -1.82 -27.31 -48.72
N LYS A 207 -0.83 -26.45 -49.01
CA LYS A 207 -0.50 -25.98 -50.37
C LYS A 207 -0.07 -27.12 -51.29
N SER A 208 0.82 -27.99 -50.79
CA SER A 208 1.26 -29.17 -51.53
C SER A 208 0.08 -30.11 -51.83
N GLY A 209 -0.76 -30.37 -50.81
CA GLY A 209 -1.99 -31.14 -50.97
C GLY A 209 -2.95 -30.53 -52.00
N ALA A 210 -3.15 -29.21 -51.96
CA ALA A 210 -4.04 -28.51 -52.89
C ALA A 210 -3.55 -28.67 -54.34
N THR A 211 -2.23 -28.58 -54.54
CA THR A 211 -1.60 -28.83 -55.84
C THR A 211 -1.83 -30.27 -56.33
N ILE A 212 -1.68 -31.27 -55.45
CA ILE A 212 -1.93 -32.69 -55.78
C ILE A 212 -3.40 -32.91 -56.16
N VAL A 213 -4.33 -32.30 -55.42
CA VAL A 213 -5.76 -32.37 -55.71
C VAL A 213 -6.09 -31.70 -57.04
N GLN A 214 -5.51 -30.53 -57.33
CA GLN A 214 -5.70 -29.84 -58.60
C GLN A 214 -5.21 -30.67 -59.79
N ASN A 215 -4.06 -31.35 -59.66
CA ASN A 215 -3.56 -32.30 -60.66
C ASN A 215 -4.50 -33.51 -60.83
N SER A 216 -5.11 -33.98 -59.74
CA SER A 216 -6.11 -35.06 -59.77
C SER A 216 -7.38 -34.64 -60.51
N VAL A 217 -7.87 -33.42 -60.27
CA VAL A 217 -9.02 -32.84 -61.01
C VAL A 217 -8.73 -32.80 -62.50
N GLN A 218 -7.57 -32.27 -62.90
CA GLN A 218 -7.17 -32.20 -64.31
C GLN A 218 -7.07 -33.59 -64.95
N SER A 219 -6.60 -34.60 -64.19
CA SER A 219 -6.52 -35.98 -64.66
C SER A 219 -7.91 -36.61 -64.85
N MET A 220 -8.85 -36.32 -63.96
CA MET A 220 -10.24 -36.76 -64.09
C MET A 220 -10.97 -36.10 -65.26
N GLU A 221 -10.68 -34.83 -65.55
CA GLU A 221 -11.19 -34.14 -66.74
C GLU A 221 -10.69 -34.81 -68.03
N LYS A 222 -9.42 -35.20 -68.10
CA LYS A 222 -8.88 -35.98 -69.23
C LYS A 222 -9.55 -37.35 -69.37
N ILE A 223 -9.78 -38.05 -68.25
CA ILE A 223 -10.51 -39.33 -68.27
C ILE A 223 -11.92 -39.12 -68.82
N LYS A 224 -12.62 -38.06 -68.41
CA LYS A 224 -13.94 -37.71 -68.92
C LYS A 224 -13.92 -37.49 -70.44
N GLU A 225 -12.94 -36.77 -70.96
CA GLU A 225 -12.76 -36.58 -72.41
C GLU A 225 -12.54 -37.92 -73.13
N HIS A 226 -11.67 -38.79 -72.60
CA HIS A 226 -11.43 -40.12 -73.17
C HIS A 226 -12.67 -41.03 -73.16
N ILE A 227 -13.49 -40.96 -72.10
CA ILE A 227 -14.78 -41.69 -72.05
C ILE A 227 -15.72 -41.17 -73.15
N GLN A 228 -15.83 -39.86 -73.32
CA GLN A 228 -16.68 -39.26 -74.36
C GLN A 228 -16.21 -39.64 -75.78
N GLU A 229 -14.90 -39.64 -76.01
CA GLU A 229 -14.32 -40.07 -77.28
C GLU A 229 -14.59 -41.57 -77.54
N THR A 230 -14.37 -42.41 -76.53
CA THR A 230 -14.64 -43.86 -76.62
C THR A 230 -16.11 -44.14 -76.88
N GLN A 231 -17.02 -43.43 -76.18
CA GLN A 231 -18.46 -43.54 -76.40
C GLN A 231 -18.85 -43.15 -77.84
N SER A 232 -18.21 -42.13 -78.41
CA SER A 232 -18.41 -41.74 -79.82
C SER A 232 -17.95 -42.83 -80.79
N GLN A 233 -16.80 -43.45 -80.55
CA GLN A 233 -16.29 -44.56 -81.38
C GLN A 233 -17.20 -45.79 -81.30
N ILE A 234 -17.68 -46.15 -80.11
CA ILE A 234 -18.61 -47.28 -79.92
C ILE A 234 -19.96 -47.00 -80.60
N LYS A 235 -20.48 -45.76 -80.55
CA LYS A 235 -21.68 -45.38 -81.30
C LYS A 235 -21.49 -45.55 -82.81
N LYS A 236 -20.34 -45.16 -83.35
CA LYS A 236 -20.01 -45.41 -84.77
C LYS A 236 -19.94 -46.90 -85.09
N LEU A 237 -19.37 -47.71 -84.20
CA LEU A 237 -19.37 -49.17 -84.36
C LEU A 237 -20.80 -49.73 -84.39
N GLY A 238 -21.69 -49.27 -83.51
CA GLY A 238 -23.09 -49.68 -83.51
C GLY A 238 -23.82 -49.37 -84.83
N LEU A 239 -23.56 -48.19 -85.40
CA LEU A 239 -24.09 -47.82 -86.73
C LEU A 239 -23.53 -48.73 -87.84
N SER A 240 -22.22 -48.99 -87.84
CA SER A 240 -21.59 -49.90 -88.82
C SER A 240 -22.13 -51.32 -88.71
N THR A 241 -22.30 -51.84 -87.50
CA THR A 241 -22.89 -53.16 -87.22
C THR A 241 -24.33 -53.24 -87.73
N GLN A 242 -25.10 -52.15 -87.63
CA GLN A 242 -26.45 -52.10 -88.19
C GLN A 242 -26.44 -52.19 -89.72
N VAL A 243 -25.56 -51.46 -90.41
CA VAL A 243 -25.39 -51.55 -91.87
C VAL A 243 -24.99 -52.97 -92.30
N ILE A 244 -24.12 -53.63 -91.54
CA ILE A 244 -23.76 -55.04 -91.78
C ILE A 244 -24.99 -55.94 -91.59
N GLY A 245 -25.79 -55.74 -90.54
CA GLY A 245 -27.00 -56.51 -90.29
C GLY A 245 -28.04 -56.38 -91.42
N ASP A 246 -28.20 -55.18 -91.98
CA ASP A 246 -29.08 -54.93 -93.13
C ASP A 246 -28.55 -55.63 -94.39
N THR A 247 -27.23 -55.58 -94.61
CA THR A 247 -26.57 -56.27 -95.75
C THR A 247 -26.69 -57.79 -95.64
N ILE A 248 -26.52 -58.34 -94.44
CA ILE A 248 -26.65 -59.78 -94.18
C ILE A 248 -28.10 -60.23 -94.38
N SER A 249 -29.09 -59.41 -94.02
CA SER A 249 -30.50 -59.71 -94.29
C SER A 249 -30.80 -59.72 -95.79
N LEU A 250 -30.24 -58.78 -96.56
CA LEU A 250 -30.35 -58.79 -98.02
C LEU A 250 -29.69 -60.03 -98.64
N ILE A 251 -28.53 -60.46 -98.12
CA ILE A 251 -27.87 -61.68 -98.60
C ILE A 251 -28.73 -62.92 -98.32
N ASP A 252 -29.34 -63.01 -97.12
CA ASP A 252 -30.26 -64.10 -96.74
C ASP A 252 -31.43 -64.19 -97.74
N ASP A 253 -32.03 -63.04 -98.08
CA ASP A 253 -33.10 -62.95 -99.08
C ASP A 253 -32.63 -63.40 -100.49
N ILE A 254 -31.42 -62.99 -100.91
CA ILE A 254 -30.84 -63.39 -102.20
C ILE A 254 -30.56 -64.90 -102.22
N THR A 255 -30.00 -65.46 -101.14
CA THR A 255 -29.69 -66.88 -101.05
C THR A 255 -30.96 -67.74 -101.00
N GLU A 256 -32.02 -67.27 -100.34
CA GLU A 256 -33.35 -67.89 -100.39
C GLU A 256 -33.95 -67.84 -101.80
N GLN A 257 -33.93 -66.69 -102.49
CA GLN A 257 -34.39 -66.59 -103.88
C GLN A 257 -33.58 -67.49 -104.82
N THR A 258 -32.26 -67.54 -104.65
CA THR A 258 -31.36 -68.38 -105.45
C THR A 258 -31.68 -69.85 -105.23
N ASN A 259 -31.99 -70.25 -103.99
CA ASN A 259 -32.41 -71.61 -103.66
C ASN A 259 -33.72 -71.98 -104.38
N ILE A 260 -34.71 -71.08 -104.37
CA ILE A 260 -35.99 -71.27 -105.08
C ILE A 260 -35.78 -71.36 -106.59
N LEU A 261 -34.94 -70.49 -107.17
CA LEU A 261 -34.55 -70.51 -108.59
C LEU A 261 -33.86 -71.83 -108.97
N ALA A 262 -32.97 -72.33 -108.12
CA ALA A 262 -32.26 -73.59 -108.34
C ALA A 262 -33.22 -74.79 -108.32
N ILE A 263 -34.15 -74.83 -107.37
CA ILE A 263 -35.20 -75.86 -107.31
C ILE A 263 -36.07 -75.82 -108.58
N ASN A 264 -36.50 -74.63 -109.01
CA ASN A 264 -37.29 -74.49 -110.24
C ASN A 264 -36.49 -74.95 -111.49
N ALA A 265 -35.20 -74.63 -111.55
CA ALA A 265 -34.32 -75.08 -112.64
C ALA A 265 -34.11 -76.61 -112.62
N ALA A 266 -33.96 -77.22 -111.44
CA ALA A 266 -33.84 -78.66 -111.28
C ALA A 266 -35.12 -79.39 -111.74
N ILE A 267 -36.30 -78.85 -111.39
CA ILE A 267 -37.60 -79.37 -111.86
C ILE A 267 -37.69 -79.30 -113.39
N GLN A 268 -37.36 -78.15 -114.00
CA GLN A 268 -37.40 -77.99 -115.46
C GLN A 268 -36.38 -78.88 -116.18
N ALA A 269 -35.18 -79.05 -115.60
CA ALA A 269 -34.16 -79.96 -116.13
C ALA A 269 -34.61 -81.43 -116.05
N ALA A 270 -35.31 -81.83 -114.99
CA ALA A 270 -35.93 -83.16 -114.88
C ALA A 270 -37.06 -83.35 -115.91
N MET A 271 -37.86 -82.31 -116.19
CA MET A 271 -38.90 -82.35 -117.22
C MET A 271 -38.36 -82.51 -118.64
N ALA A 272 -37.14 -82.03 -118.92
CA ALA A 272 -36.48 -82.15 -120.23
C ALA A 272 -35.83 -83.54 -120.49
N GLY A 273 -35.88 -84.47 -119.52
CA GLY A 273 -35.39 -85.83 -119.68
C GLY A 273 -33.88 -85.93 -119.94
N GLU A 274 -33.46 -86.76 -120.90
CA GLU A 274 -32.03 -86.98 -121.23
C GLU A 274 -31.31 -85.69 -121.67
N ALA A 275 -32.00 -84.76 -122.34
CA ALA A 275 -31.42 -83.50 -122.80
C ALA A 275 -31.14 -82.50 -121.65
N GLY A 276 -31.86 -82.63 -120.52
CA GLY A 276 -31.74 -81.76 -119.35
C GLY A 276 -30.73 -82.23 -118.30
N ARG A 277 -30.11 -83.41 -118.49
CA ARG A 277 -29.30 -84.08 -117.45
C ARG A 277 -28.10 -83.26 -116.98
N GLY A 278 -27.42 -82.54 -117.90
CA GLY A 278 -26.34 -81.61 -117.55
C GLY A 278 -26.82 -80.38 -116.79
N PHE A 279 -28.00 -79.85 -117.13
CA PHE A 279 -28.63 -78.73 -116.42
C PHE A 279 -29.11 -79.11 -115.02
N ALA A 280 -29.59 -80.35 -114.84
CA ALA A 280 -30.02 -80.85 -113.53
C ALA A 280 -28.87 -80.88 -112.52
N VAL A 281 -27.68 -81.34 -112.94
CA VAL A 281 -26.48 -81.36 -112.07
C VAL A 281 -26.04 -79.94 -111.69
N VAL A 282 -26.11 -78.98 -112.62
CA VAL A 282 -25.79 -77.58 -112.32
C VAL A 282 -26.81 -76.98 -111.35
N ALA A 283 -28.11 -77.25 -111.55
CA ALA A 283 -29.15 -76.76 -110.66
C ALA A 283 -29.02 -77.31 -109.23
N GLU A 284 -28.68 -78.59 -109.07
CA GLU A 284 -28.44 -79.22 -107.77
C GLU A 284 -27.21 -78.62 -107.06
N GLU A 285 -26.12 -78.34 -107.78
CA GLU A 285 -24.95 -77.69 -107.18
C GLU A 285 -25.23 -76.22 -106.80
N VAL A 286 -26.04 -75.49 -107.59
CA VAL A 286 -26.49 -74.13 -107.25
C VAL A 286 -27.38 -74.16 -106.00
N GLN A 287 -28.29 -75.13 -105.88
CA GLN A 287 -29.12 -75.31 -104.68
C GLN A 287 -28.25 -75.57 -103.45
N ARG A 288 -27.29 -76.49 -103.55
CA ARG A 288 -26.37 -76.82 -102.46
C ARG A 288 -25.52 -75.61 -102.04
N LEU A 289 -25.09 -74.79 -103.01
CA LEU A 289 -24.35 -73.55 -102.75
C LEU A 289 -25.23 -72.50 -102.06
N ALA A 290 -26.50 -72.38 -102.46
CA ALA A 290 -27.47 -71.48 -101.83
C ALA A 290 -27.77 -71.90 -100.39
N GLU A 291 -27.98 -73.19 -100.10
CA GLU A 291 -28.16 -73.72 -98.74
C GLU A 291 -26.94 -73.47 -97.85
N ARG A 292 -25.72 -73.73 -98.36
CA ARG A 292 -24.46 -73.42 -97.64
C ARG A 292 -24.32 -71.93 -97.38
N SER A 293 -24.69 -71.08 -98.33
CA SER A 293 -24.63 -69.63 -98.18
C SER A 293 -25.64 -69.16 -97.13
N ASN A 294 -26.89 -69.63 -97.17
CA ASN A 294 -27.91 -69.38 -96.14
C ASN A 294 -27.42 -69.75 -94.73
N HIS A 295 -26.81 -70.93 -94.58
CA HIS A 295 -26.27 -71.35 -93.29
C HIS A 295 -25.17 -70.41 -92.78
N ALA A 296 -24.24 -70.01 -93.66
CA ALA A 296 -23.19 -69.04 -93.32
C ALA A 296 -23.77 -67.67 -92.97
N THR A 297 -24.75 -67.18 -93.72
CA THR A 297 -25.44 -65.90 -93.47
C THR A 297 -26.11 -65.89 -92.10
N ARG A 298 -26.78 -66.98 -91.70
CA ARG A 298 -27.38 -67.13 -90.36
C ARG A 298 -26.35 -67.11 -89.24
N GLN A 299 -25.20 -67.77 -89.43
CA GLN A 299 -24.10 -67.72 -88.46
C GLN A 299 -23.54 -66.29 -88.31
N ILE A 300 -23.35 -65.58 -89.42
CA ILE A 300 -22.90 -64.18 -89.40
C ILE A 300 -23.95 -63.29 -88.73
N LYS A 301 -25.24 -63.49 -89.00
CA LYS A 301 -26.35 -62.76 -88.37
C LYS A 301 -26.34 -62.92 -86.84
N ALA A 302 -26.07 -64.12 -86.34
CA ALA A 302 -25.91 -64.36 -84.91
C ALA A 302 -24.73 -63.56 -84.32
N ILE A 303 -23.56 -63.58 -84.98
CA ILE A 303 -22.38 -62.80 -84.56
C ILE A 303 -22.68 -61.29 -84.55
N VAL A 304 -23.33 -60.77 -85.59
CA VAL A 304 -23.72 -59.36 -85.70
C VAL A 304 -24.67 -58.95 -84.58
N ASN A 305 -25.62 -59.81 -84.22
CA ASN A 305 -26.52 -59.56 -83.09
C ASN A 305 -25.76 -59.51 -81.75
N THR A 306 -24.83 -60.43 -81.51
CA THR A 306 -23.97 -60.40 -80.31
C THR A 306 -23.14 -59.11 -80.27
N ILE A 307 -22.50 -58.71 -81.38
CA ILE A 307 -21.75 -57.45 -81.45
C ILE A 307 -22.66 -56.26 -81.14
N LYS A 308 -23.91 -56.26 -81.63
CA LYS A 308 -24.89 -55.21 -81.36
C LYS A 308 -25.23 -55.13 -79.88
N GLU A 309 -25.52 -56.26 -79.24
CA GLU A 309 -25.79 -56.33 -77.79
C GLU A 309 -24.59 -55.84 -76.96
N ASP A 310 -23.38 -56.33 -77.26
CA ASP A 310 -22.14 -55.91 -76.60
C ASP A 310 -21.86 -54.41 -76.77
N THR A 311 -22.19 -53.85 -77.94
CA THR A 311 -22.06 -52.41 -78.22
C THR A 311 -23.02 -51.60 -77.35
N TYR A 312 -24.28 -52.02 -77.23
CA TYR A 312 -25.26 -51.33 -76.38
C TYR A 312 -24.87 -51.38 -74.90
N GLU A 313 -24.42 -52.54 -74.43
CA GLU A 313 -23.97 -52.68 -73.04
C GLU A 313 -22.71 -51.82 -72.78
N SER A 314 -21.79 -51.77 -73.73
CA SER A 314 -20.59 -50.91 -73.62
C SER A 314 -20.96 -49.43 -73.56
N ILE A 315 -21.97 -48.96 -74.30
CA ILE A 315 -22.47 -47.58 -74.20
C ILE A 315 -23.06 -47.32 -72.81
N ARG A 316 -23.85 -48.26 -72.28
CA ARG A 316 -24.45 -48.15 -70.93
C ARG A 316 -23.37 -48.04 -69.85
N LEU A 317 -22.32 -48.85 -69.94
CA LEU A 317 -21.17 -48.80 -69.02
C LEU A 317 -20.41 -47.47 -69.16
N MET A 318 -20.21 -46.96 -70.38
CA MET A 318 -19.57 -45.65 -70.59
C MET A 318 -20.38 -44.49 -70.00
N ASP A 319 -21.72 -44.53 -70.12
CA ASP A 319 -22.59 -43.53 -69.49
C ASP A 319 -22.49 -43.58 -67.96
N GLN A 320 -22.44 -44.77 -67.38
CA GLN A 320 -22.22 -44.95 -65.94
C GLN A 320 -20.83 -44.42 -65.51
N SER A 321 -19.76 -44.77 -66.23
CA SER A 321 -18.41 -44.27 -65.94
C SER A 321 -18.31 -42.75 -66.05
N ASN A 322 -19.04 -42.11 -66.98
CA ASN A 322 -19.08 -40.65 -67.08
C ASN A 322 -19.73 -40.01 -65.84
N LEU A 323 -20.79 -40.61 -65.28
CA LEU A 323 -21.39 -40.16 -64.03
C LEU A 323 -20.43 -40.31 -62.84
N GLU A 324 -19.76 -41.45 -62.73
CA GLU A 324 -18.79 -41.75 -61.66
C GLU A 324 -17.60 -40.79 -61.70
N VAL A 325 -17.02 -40.54 -62.87
CA VAL A 325 -15.94 -39.55 -63.05
C VAL A 325 -16.42 -38.15 -62.71
N GLY A 326 -17.63 -37.77 -63.14
CA GLY A 326 -18.23 -36.48 -62.77
C GLY A 326 -18.40 -36.31 -61.26
N GLN A 327 -18.72 -37.38 -60.53
CA GLN A 327 -18.73 -37.37 -59.07
C GLN A 327 -17.31 -37.28 -58.48
N GLY A 328 -16.34 -37.99 -59.05
CA GLY A 328 -14.94 -37.92 -58.67
C GLY A 328 -14.36 -36.50 -58.77
N VAL A 329 -14.66 -35.78 -59.85
CA VAL A 329 -14.27 -34.37 -60.03
C VAL A 329 -14.83 -33.48 -58.91
N ARG A 330 -16.11 -33.64 -58.57
CA ARG A 330 -16.74 -32.85 -57.49
C ARG A 330 -16.09 -33.13 -56.14
N LEU A 331 -15.88 -34.40 -55.79
CA LEU A 331 -15.24 -34.78 -54.52
C LEU A 331 -13.80 -34.26 -54.43
N ALA A 332 -13.05 -34.32 -55.53
CA ALA A 332 -11.70 -33.75 -55.58
C ALA A 332 -11.74 -32.22 -55.42
N HIS A 333 -12.68 -31.52 -56.05
CA HIS A 333 -12.86 -30.08 -55.87
C HIS A 333 -13.16 -29.71 -54.40
N ASP A 334 -14.10 -30.42 -53.76
CA ASP A 334 -14.45 -30.21 -52.35
C ASP A 334 -13.24 -30.45 -51.43
N ALA A 335 -12.41 -31.45 -51.72
CA ALA A 335 -11.16 -31.69 -50.99
C ALA A 335 -10.16 -30.53 -51.16
N GLY A 336 -10.10 -29.91 -52.36
CA GLY A 336 -9.29 -28.73 -52.62
C GLY A 336 -9.71 -27.53 -51.78
N LEU A 337 -11.02 -27.26 -51.70
CA LEU A 337 -11.59 -26.20 -50.86
C LEU A 337 -11.33 -26.44 -49.37
N ALA A 338 -11.36 -27.70 -48.92
CA ALA A 338 -11.03 -28.04 -47.54
C ALA A 338 -9.55 -27.74 -47.21
N LEU A 339 -8.63 -27.98 -48.15
CA LEU A 339 -7.21 -27.66 -47.99
C LEU A 339 -6.95 -26.15 -47.98
N GLU A 340 -7.63 -25.38 -48.83
CA GLU A 340 -7.59 -23.90 -48.80
C GLU A 340 -8.10 -23.36 -47.45
N LYS A 341 -9.13 -23.98 -46.87
CA LYS A 341 -9.61 -23.62 -45.53
C LYS A 341 -8.57 -23.93 -44.45
N ILE A 342 -7.85 -25.04 -44.55
CA ILE A 342 -6.74 -25.38 -43.64
C ILE A 342 -5.64 -24.32 -43.74
N GLU A 343 -5.23 -23.95 -44.95
CA GLU A 343 -4.25 -22.87 -45.16
C GLU A 343 -4.67 -21.58 -44.43
N ASN A 344 -5.91 -21.13 -44.65
CA ASN A 344 -6.41 -19.91 -44.02
C ASN A 344 -6.42 -19.99 -42.49
N VAL A 345 -6.86 -21.11 -41.90
CA VAL A 345 -6.86 -21.32 -40.45
C VAL A 345 -5.43 -21.38 -39.89
N SER A 346 -4.50 -21.98 -40.61
CA SER A 346 -3.09 -22.01 -40.22
C SER A 346 -2.44 -20.62 -40.24
N VAL A 347 -2.80 -19.75 -41.19
CA VAL A 347 -2.38 -18.34 -41.22
C VAL A 347 -2.98 -17.55 -40.06
N GLU A 348 -4.24 -17.81 -39.68
CA GLU A 348 -4.85 -17.19 -38.50
C GLU A 348 -4.15 -17.65 -37.21
N LEU A 349 -3.87 -18.95 -37.09
CA LEU A 349 -3.09 -19.52 -35.99
C LEU A 349 -1.74 -18.82 -35.82
N PHE A 350 -1.04 -18.54 -36.91
CA PHE A 350 0.22 -17.79 -36.87
C PHE A 350 0.07 -16.44 -36.16
N LYS A 351 -0.97 -15.67 -36.49
CA LYS A 351 -1.23 -14.36 -35.87
C LYS A 351 -1.55 -14.48 -34.38
N LEU A 352 -2.33 -15.49 -34.01
CA LEU A 352 -2.65 -15.75 -32.59
C LEU A 352 -1.39 -16.11 -31.81
N ILE A 353 -0.51 -16.92 -32.39
CA ILE A 353 0.76 -17.33 -31.77
C ILE A 353 1.71 -16.14 -31.62
N GLU A 354 1.77 -15.23 -32.60
CA GLU A 354 2.52 -13.98 -32.48
C GLU A 354 1.98 -13.11 -31.34
N GLY A 355 0.66 -13.01 -31.19
CA GLY A 355 0.02 -12.34 -30.06
C GLY A 355 0.39 -12.95 -28.71
N ILE A 356 0.39 -14.28 -28.58
CA ILE A 356 0.81 -14.99 -27.36
C ILE A 356 2.28 -14.69 -27.04
N SER A 357 3.16 -14.63 -28.05
CA SER A 357 4.57 -14.33 -27.85
C SER A 357 4.79 -12.89 -27.34
N LEU A 358 4.05 -11.93 -27.86
CA LEU A 358 4.08 -10.55 -27.39
C LEU A 358 3.58 -10.43 -25.95
N GLU A 359 2.44 -11.07 -25.63
CA GLU A 359 1.87 -11.07 -24.28
C GLU A 359 2.81 -11.74 -23.27
N ALA A 360 3.43 -12.87 -23.64
CA ALA A 360 4.43 -13.54 -22.80
C ALA A 360 5.62 -12.63 -22.50
N LYS A 361 6.09 -11.85 -23.48
CA LYS A 361 7.16 -10.87 -23.29
C LYS A 361 6.76 -9.75 -22.34
N ASP A 362 5.53 -9.25 -22.43
CA ASP A 362 5.04 -8.22 -21.52
C ASP A 362 4.85 -8.74 -20.09
N GLN A 363 4.33 -9.97 -19.95
CA GLN A 363 4.25 -10.67 -18.67
C GLN A 363 5.63 -10.89 -18.03
N ALA A 364 6.68 -11.17 -18.83
CA ALA A 364 8.03 -11.32 -18.31
C ALA A 364 8.53 -10.00 -17.68
N LYS A 365 8.35 -8.89 -18.40
CA LYS A 365 8.72 -7.55 -17.92
C LYS A 365 7.94 -7.13 -16.67
N THR A 366 6.65 -7.43 -16.65
CA THR A 366 5.81 -7.18 -15.47
C THR A 366 6.28 -8.02 -14.28
N SER A 367 6.62 -9.29 -14.49
CA SER A 367 7.14 -10.17 -13.43
C SER A 367 8.48 -9.67 -12.88
N GLU A 368 9.36 -9.16 -13.73
CA GLU A 368 10.62 -8.51 -13.31
C GLU A 368 10.36 -7.27 -12.44
N THR A 369 9.39 -6.44 -12.83
CA THR A 369 8.98 -5.26 -12.04
C THR A 369 8.40 -5.67 -10.68
N ILE A 370 7.62 -6.74 -10.61
CA ILE A 370 7.09 -7.26 -9.35
C ILE A 370 8.26 -7.79 -8.48
N ALA A 371 9.22 -8.51 -9.07
CA ALA A 371 10.40 -8.99 -8.35
C ALA A 371 11.22 -7.84 -7.74
N ASP A 372 11.44 -6.75 -8.49
CA ASP A 372 12.09 -5.54 -7.97
C ASP A 372 11.31 -4.93 -6.80
N ASN A 373 9.99 -4.80 -6.92
CA ASN A 373 9.13 -4.33 -5.84
C ASN A 373 9.23 -5.22 -4.59
N MET A 374 9.32 -6.54 -4.74
CA MET A 374 9.51 -7.46 -3.60
C MET A 374 10.87 -7.25 -2.93
N ASN A 375 11.96 -7.03 -3.69
CA ASN A 375 13.26 -6.68 -3.11
C ASN A 375 13.22 -5.35 -2.33
N ARG A 376 12.48 -4.36 -2.84
CA ARG A 376 12.27 -3.08 -2.14
C ARG A 376 11.47 -3.26 -0.87
N ILE A 377 10.46 -4.12 -0.87
CA ILE A 377 9.70 -4.47 0.34
C ILE A 377 10.60 -5.17 1.37
N ASP A 378 11.49 -6.06 0.93
CA ASP A 378 12.46 -6.72 1.82
C ASP A 378 13.37 -5.70 2.51
N THR A 379 13.91 -4.76 1.72
CA THR A 379 14.76 -3.67 2.21
C THR A 379 14.01 -2.81 3.22
N ASN A 380 12.76 -2.43 2.93
CA ASN A 380 11.93 -1.67 3.85
C ASN A 380 11.66 -2.43 5.16
N ALA A 381 11.44 -3.75 5.10
CA ALA A 381 11.27 -4.56 6.30
C ALA A 381 12.55 -4.59 7.15
N ASP A 382 13.73 -4.67 6.52
CA ASP A 382 15.01 -4.57 7.21
C ASP A 382 15.23 -3.19 7.87
N GLU A 383 14.88 -2.11 7.17
CA GLU A 383 14.91 -0.75 7.73
C GLU A 383 13.97 -0.59 8.93
N VAL A 384 12.74 -1.14 8.86
CA VAL A 384 11.78 -1.14 9.97
C VAL A 384 12.32 -1.95 11.15
N HIS A 385 12.95 -3.09 10.90
CA HIS A 385 13.58 -3.91 11.94
C HIS A 385 14.71 -3.13 12.65
N SER A 386 15.64 -2.54 11.88
CA SER A 386 16.73 -1.72 12.42
C SER A 386 16.22 -0.48 13.18
N GLY A 387 15.20 0.20 12.64
CA GLY A 387 14.56 1.34 13.30
C GLY A 387 13.88 0.95 14.62
N THR A 388 13.27 -0.23 14.65
CA THR A 388 12.65 -0.79 15.86
C THR A 388 13.69 -1.08 16.93
N GLN A 389 14.85 -1.64 16.58
CA GLN A 389 15.97 -1.86 17.50
C GLN A 389 16.50 -0.54 18.09
N LYS A 390 16.72 0.49 17.26
CA LYS A 390 17.16 1.82 17.74
C LYS A 390 16.12 2.47 18.66
N THR A 391 14.84 2.29 18.35
CA THR A 391 13.74 2.77 19.19
C THR A 391 13.76 2.06 20.54
N GLN A 392 14.00 0.75 20.57
CA GLN A 392 14.14 -0.02 21.79
C GLN A 392 15.28 0.53 22.69
N GLU A 393 16.47 0.76 22.14
CA GLU A 393 17.59 1.36 22.89
C GLU A 393 17.22 2.74 23.48
N THR A 394 16.48 3.54 22.72
CA THR A 394 16.04 4.88 23.17
C THR A 394 15.02 4.78 24.31
N ILE A 395 14.09 3.82 24.20
CA ILE A 395 13.09 3.55 25.23
C ILE A 395 13.75 3.04 26.51
N GLU A 396 14.75 2.16 26.42
CA GLU A 396 15.55 1.70 27.58
C GLU A 396 16.22 2.88 28.30
N ARG A 397 16.81 3.83 27.57
CA ARG A 397 17.37 5.06 28.15
C ARG A 397 16.33 5.96 28.80
N LEU A 398 15.12 6.04 28.25
CA LEU A 398 14.03 6.82 28.86
C LEU A 398 13.55 6.21 30.18
N ILE A 399 13.55 4.89 30.30
CA ILE A 399 13.27 4.19 31.57
C ILE A 399 14.31 4.56 32.62
N GLU A 400 15.59 4.50 32.26
CA GLU A 400 16.68 4.87 33.16
C GLU A 400 16.55 6.33 33.63
N LEU A 401 16.35 7.27 32.70
CA LEU A 401 16.17 8.69 33.02
C LEU A 401 14.94 8.95 33.90
N ALA A 402 13.81 8.28 33.62
CA ALA A 402 12.61 8.39 34.43
C ALA A 402 12.85 7.83 35.85
N ALA A 403 13.57 6.72 35.97
CA ALA A 403 13.95 6.15 37.26
C ALA A 403 14.86 7.09 38.07
N ASP A 404 15.84 7.73 37.42
CA ASP A 404 16.73 8.71 38.04
C ASP A 404 16.00 9.98 38.49
N LEU A 405 15.06 10.48 37.67
CA LEU A 405 14.19 11.60 38.05
C LEU A 405 13.31 11.25 39.25
N ASN A 406 12.70 10.06 39.24
CA ASN A 406 11.87 9.59 40.34
C ASN A 406 12.68 9.46 41.64
N LYS A 407 13.90 8.92 41.56
CA LYS A 407 14.83 8.84 42.70
C LYS A 407 15.22 10.23 43.22
N SER A 408 15.43 11.20 42.33
CA SER A 408 15.80 12.58 42.70
C SER A 408 14.67 13.32 43.43
N ILE A 409 13.40 13.03 43.08
CA ILE A 409 12.24 13.63 43.76
C ILE A 409 11.78 12.86 45.01
N ALA A 410 12.13 11.57 45.13
CA ALA A 410 11.72 10.73 46.27
C ALA A 410 12.25 11.23 47.62
N GLY A 411 13.31 12.04 47.63
CA GLY A 411 13.81 12.71 48.84
C GLY A 411 12.90 13.82 49.37
N PHE A 412 11.95 14.32 48.57
CA PHE A 412 11.03 15.37 48.99
C PHE A 412 9.71 14.78 49.51
N LYS A 413 9.32 15.15 50.74
CA LYS A 413 8.02 14.79 51.31
C LYS A 413 6.99 15.83 50.93
N LEU A 414 5.95 15.42 50.20
CA LEU A 414 4.83 16.28 49.82
C LEU A 414 3.69 16.14 50.84
N PRO A 415 2.92 17.22 51.10
CA PRO A 415 1.73 17.13 51.94
C PRO A 415 0.77 16.13 51.30
N ALA A 416 0.08 15.33 52.13
CA ALA A 416 -0.90 14.36 51.68
C ALA A 416 -2.15 15.06 51.11
N GLN A 417 -2.00 15.71 49.96
CA GLN A 417 -3.12 16.01 49.08
C GLN A 417 -3.46 14.70 48.39
N ARG A 418 -4.74 14.32 48.41
CA ARG A 418 -5.26 13.14 47.71
C ARG A 418 -4.59 13.04 46.34
N VAL A 419 -3.69 12.06 46.21
CA VAL A 419 -3.42 11.44 44.93
C VAL A 419 -4.74 10.78 44.55
N GLU A 420 -5.64 11.54 43.93
CA GLU A 420 -6.75 10.93 43.22
C GLU A 420 -6.09 10.09 42.14
N ALA A 421 -6.06 8.78 42.39
CA ALA A 421 -5.62 7.79 41.43
C ALA A 421 -6.35 8.07 40.10
N PRO A 422 -5.63 8.45 39.02
CA PRO A 422 -6.28 8.57 37.74
C PRO A 422 -6.67 7.16 37.29
N PHE A 423 -7.97 6.94 37.13
CA PHE A 423 -8.55 5.87 36.31
C PHE A 423 -8.47 4.42 36.83
N SER A 424 -9.39 4.06 37.72
CA SER A 424 -9.86 2.67 37.89
C SER A 424 -11.08 2.31 37.01
N SER A 425 -11.44 3.14 36.02
CA SER A 425 -12.72 3.02 35.30
C SER A 425 -12.66 2.58 33.83
N LEU A 426 -11.55 2.05 33.32
CA LEU A 426 -11.46 1.60 31.91
C LEU A 426 -11.32 0.09 31.66
N THR A 427 -11.42 -0.77 32.68
CA THR A 427 -11.34 -2.24 32.48
C THR A 427 -12.68 -2.97 32.30
N ARG A 428 -13.76 -2.30 31.88
CA ARG A 428 -15.05 -3.01 31.68
C ARG A 428 -15.88 -2.68 30.43
N LYS A 429 -15.31 -2.10 29.39
CA LYS A 429 -15.99 -1.96 28.08
C LYS A 429 -15.02 -2.12 26.90
N ALA A 430 -14.47 -3.33 26.73
CA ALA A 430 -13.87 -3.77 25.47
C ALA A 430 -13.77 -5.30 25.38
N VAL A 431 -14.81 -6.01 25.84
CA VAL A 431 -15.05 -7.42 25.45
C VAL A 431 -16.50 -7.48 25.00
N GLY A 432 -16.71 -7.25 23.70
CA GLY A 432 -18.00 -7.26 23.04
C GLY A 432 -17.95 -6.45 21.75
N SER A 433 -18.16 -7.12 20.61
CA SER A 433 -18.19 -6.66 19.20
C SER A 433 -16.85 -6.11 18.67
N GLU A 434 -16.18 -6.66 17.65
CA GLU A 434 -16.52 -7.55 16.52
C GLU A 434 -15.33 -8.46 16.20
#